data_AF-A0A2E7Z4L7-F1
#
_entry.id   AF-A0A2E7Z4L7-F1
#
_cell.length_a   1.000
_cell.length_b   1.000
_cell.length_c   1.000
_cell.angle_alpha   90.00
_cell.angle_beta   90.00
_cell.angle_gamma   90.00
#
_symmetry.space_group_name_H-M   'P 1'
#
loop_
_entity.id
_entity.type
_entity.pdbx_description
1 polymer ?
#
loop_
_entity_poly.entity_id
_entity_poly.type
_entity_poly.pdbx_seq_one_letter_code
_entity_poly.pdbx_strand_id
1 'polypeptide(L)'
;MNHEALGTSPPAAVSVLFNMIKDEPCVLMIKRAETLRHHSGQWAFPGGMIEESDDSAMHAALRETNEELGIESSDIDIWCQMPPIDTSTGFEVWPYAGRVTDGIELTLAEAEVTEIVNVPVRIFVDEMYRRSITVVRSEGTRRLTGYAYEDRIIWGASATIISNTIDIVMNAS
;
A
#
# COMPACT_ATOMS: atom_id res chain seq x y z
N MET A 1 -5.06 18.90 -36.17
CA MET A 1 -4.17 18.05 -35.36
C MET A 1 -4.76 18.00 -33.97
N ASN A 2 -5.32 16.85 -33.60
CA ASN A 2 -5.99 16.64 -32.33
C ASN A 2 -4.94 16.71 -31.20
N HIS A 3 -5.15 17.60 -30.24
CA HIS A 3 -4.58 17.44 -28.91
C HIS A 3 -5.39 16.32 -28.24
N GLU A 4 -4.85 15.12 -28.16
CA GLU A 4 -5.33 14.15 -27.17
C GLU A 4 -5.03 14.75 -25.80
N ALA A 5 -6.08 15.03 -25.03
CA ALA A 5 -5.95 15.32 -23.62
C ALA A 5 -5.27 14.11 -22.97
N LEU A 6 -4.08 14.31 -22.40
CA LEU A 6 -3.50 13.37 -21.45
C LEU A 6 -4.48 13.27 -20.28
N GLY A 7 -5.38 12.30 -20.33
CA GLY A 7 -6.30 12.03 -19.23
C GLY A 7 -5.49 11.75 -17.97
N THR A 8 -5.67 12.58 -16.94
CA THR A 8 -5.16 12.27 -15.61
C THR A 8 -5.71 10.91 -15.22
N SER A 9 -4.83 9.96 -14.92
CA SER A 9 -5.29 8.65 -14.45
C SER A 9 -6.07 8.86 -13.13
N PRO A 10 -7.19 8.16 -12.92
CA PRO A 10 -8.00 8.36 -11.73
C PRO A 10 -7.14 8.10 -10.47
N PRO A 11 -7.31 8.91 -9.41
CA PRO A 11 -6.57 8.72 -8.17
C PRO A 11 -6.91 7.36 -7.55
N ALA A 12 -6.00 6.86 -6.72
CA ALA A 12 -6.17 5.60 -6.00
C ALA A 12 -6.17 5.85 -4.49
N ALA A 13 -6.75 4.93 -3.74
CA ALA A 13 -6.73 4.95 -2.28
C ALA A 13 -6.29 3.59 -1.74
N VAL A 14 -5.54 3.59 -0.64
CA VAL A 14 -4.98 2.37 -0.04
C VAL A 14 -5.10 2.36 1.47
N SER A 15 -5.20 1.15 2.04
CA SER A 15 -5.29 0.92 3.48
C SER A 15 -3.94 0.46 4.05
N VAL A 16 -3.33 1.27 4.91
CA VAL A 16 -2.12 0.90 5.68
C VAL A 16 -2.59 0.35 7.02
N LEU A 17 -2.85 -0.96 7.06
CA LEU A 17 -3.48 -1.61 8.21
C LEU A 17 -2.44 -2.28 9.10
N PHE A 18 -2.48 -1.93 10.39
CA PHE A 18 -1.68 -2.54 11.44
C PHE A 18 -2.46 -3.64 12.16
N ASN A 19 -1.76 -4.67 12.63
CA ASN A 19 -2.31 -5.76 13.45
C ASN A 19 -1.24 -6.36 14.37
N MET A 20 -1.64 -7.28 15.24
CA MET A 20 -0.76 -8.05 16.11
C MET A 20 -0.71 -9.51 15.66
N ILE A 21 0.48 -9.98 15.24
CA ILE A 21 0.71 -11.37 14.90
C ILE A 21 1.65 -11.97 15.93
N LYS A 22 1.15 -12.91 16.75
CA LYS A 22 1.92 -13.55 17.85
C LYS A 22 2.61 -12.51 18.75
N ASP A 23 1.86 -11.49 19.17
CA ASP A 23 2.32 -10.37 20.00
C ASP A 23 3.38 -9.45 19.35
N GLU A 24 3.61 -9.57 18.04
CA GLU A 24 4.46 -8.65 17.28
C GLU A 24 3.59 -7.71 16.41
N PRO A 25 3.82 -6.38 16.44
CA PRO A 25 3.11 -5.45 15.57
C PRO A 25 3.56 -5.64 14.12
N CYS A 26 2.59 -5.84 13.25
CA CYS A 26 2.78 -6.06 11.83
C CYS A 26 1.96 -5.08 11.02
N VAL A 27 2.35 -4.95 9.75
CA VAL A 27 1.60 -4.24 8.71
C VAL A 27 1.09 -5.27 7.73
N LEU A 28 -0.22 -5.26 7.48
CA LEU A 28 -0.86 -6.13 6.51
C LEU A 28 -0.56 -5.62 5.10
N MET A 29 0.03 -6.48 4.29
CA MET A 29 0.29 -6.25 2.87
C MET A 29 -0.25 -7.43 2.06
N ILE A 30 -0.42 -7.20 0.76
CA ILE A 30 -0.86 -8.20 -0.20
C ILE A 30 0.20 -8.42 -1.27
N LYS A 31 0.31 -9.66 -1.73
CA LYS A 31 1.07 -9.97 -2.95
C LYS A 31 0.12 -9.99 -4.14
N ARG A 32 0.25 -8.97 -4.97
CA ARG A 32 -0.52 -8.81 -6.19
C ARG A 32 -0.25 -9.97 -7.16
N ALA A 33 -1.29 -10.49 -7.78
CA ALA A 33 -1.20 -11.58 -8.75
C ALA A 33 -0.29 -11.22 -9.92
N GLU A 34 0.45 -12.21 -10.44
CA GLU A 34 1.40 -12.00 -11.53
C GLU A 34 0.71 -11.67 -12.87
N THR A 35 -0.56 -12.03 -13.00
CA THR A 35 -1.41 -11.80 -14.17
C THR A 35 -1.85 -10.35 -14.33
N LEU A 36 -1.69 -9.50 -13.31
CA LEU A 36 -2.11 -8.10 -13.34
C LEU A 36 -1.18 -7.27 -14.22
N ARG A 37 -1.76 -6.33 -14.99
CA ARG A 37 -1.02 -5.47 -15.93
C ARG A 37 -0.06 -4.50 -15.24
N HIS A 38 -0.36 -4.13 -14.00
CA HIS A 38 0.39 -3.16 -13.21
C HIS A 38 0.81 -3.77 -11.87
N HIS A 39 2.05 -3.52 -11.46
CA HIS A 39 2.60 -3.91 -10.16
C HIS A 39 2.51 -5.42 -9.85
N SER A 40 2.59 -6.27 -10.89
CA SER A 40 2.52 -7.73 -10.75
C SER A 40 3.60 -8.28 -9.80
N GLY A 41 3.17 -9.16 -8.88
CA GLY A 41 4.05 -9.80 -7.91
C GLY A 41 4.63 -8.90 -6.81
N GLN A 42 4.29 -7.61 -6.81
CA GLN A 42 4.75 -6.66 -5.79
C GLN A 42 3.95 -6.82 -4.50
N TRP A 43 4.62 -6.56 -3.38
CA TRP A 43 3.93 -6.37 -2.11
C TRP A 43 3.41 -4.95 -2.03
N ALA A 44 2.09 -4.84 -1.89
CA ALA A 44 1.36 -3.59 -1.86
C ALA A 44 0.43 -3.53 -0.66
N PHE A 45 -0.09 -2.33 -0.41
CA PHE A 45 -1.22 -2.18 0.50
C PHE A 45 -2.51 -2.56 -0.24
N PRO A 46 -3.52 -3.12 0.45
CA PRO A 46 -4.84 -3.27 -0.12
C PRO A 46 -5.37 -1.93 -0.61
N GLY A 47 -6.04 -1.93 -1.75
CA GLY A 47 -6.54 -0.70 -2.35
C GLY A 47 -6.51 -0.68 -3.87
N GLY A 48 -7.16 0.34 -4.41
CA GLY A 48 -7.41 0.43 -5.85
C GLY A 48 -7.83 1.83 -6.27
N MET A 49 -8.39 1.91 -7.47
CA MET A 49 -8.83 3.18 -8.05
C MET A 49 -10.07 3.69 -7.32
N ILE A 50 -10.16 5.01 -7.18
CA ILE A 50 -11.37 5.67 -6.67
C ILE A 50 -12.39 5.68 -7.82
N GLU A 51 -13.56 5.11 -7.58
CA GLU A 51 -14.67 5.09 -8.54
C GLU A 51 -15.64 6.26 -8.31
N GLU A 52 -16.46 6.57 -9.33
CA GLU A 52 -17.53 7.57 -9.19
C GLU A 52 -18.62 7.15 -8.18
N SER A 53 -18.71 5.85 -7.90
CA SER A 53 -19.60 5.25 -6.91
C SER A 53 -19.11 5.42 -5.47
N ASP A 54 -17.84 5.80 -5.27
CA ASP A 54 -17.25 5.94 -3.95
C ASP A 54 -17.62 7.28 -3.31
N ASP A 55 -18.21 7.23 -2.12
CA ASP A 55 -18.58 8.45 -1.36
C ASP A 55 -17.36 9.27 -0.93
N SER A 56 -16.17 8.65 -0.90
CA SER A 56 -14.88 9.30 -0.60
C SER A 56 -13.70 8.40 -0.98
N ALA A 57 -12.49 8.96 -1.00
CA ALA A 57 -11.26 8.17 -1.15
C ALA A 57 -11.10 7.11 -0.04
N MET A 58 -11.52 7.42 1.19
CA MET A 58 -11.51 6.44 2.29
C MET A 58 -12.50 5.29 2.02
N HIS A 59 -13.67 5.59 1.44
CA HIS A 59 -14.65 4.58 1.05
C HIS A 59 -14.05 3.64 0.00
N ALA A 60 -13.35 4.17 -1.01
CA ALA A 60 -12.64 3.37 -2.00
C ALA A 60 -11.59 2.44 -1.35
N ALA A 61 -10.76 2.94 -0.44
CA ALA A 61 -9.77 2.11 0.26
C ALA A 61 -10.42 0.95 1.04
N LEU A 62 -11.53 1.22 1.75
CA LEU A 62 -12.25 0.19 2.52
C LEU A 62 -12.96 -0.81 1.61
N ARG A 63 -13.61 -0.35 0.54
CA ARG A 63 -14.26 -1.19 -0.48
C ARG A 63 -13.26 -2.14 -1.11
N GLU A 64 -12.14 -1.63 -1.60
CA GLU A 64 -11.08 -2.43 -2.22
C GLU A 64 -10.46 -3.42 -1.22
N THR A 65 -10.28 -3.01 0.04
CA THR A 65 -9.81 -3.94 1.09
C THR A 65 -10.82 -5.09 1.31
N ASN A 66 -12.11 -4.81 1.26
CA ASN A 66 -13.15 -5.83 1.34
C ASN A 66 -13.15 -6.74 0.11
N GLU A 67 -13.06 -6.18 -1.10
CA GLU A 67 -13.03 -6.94 -2.35
C GLU A 67 -11.81 -7.86 -2.43
N GLU A 68 -10.62 -7.36 -2.06
CA GLU A 68 -9.36 -8.11 -2.15
C GLU A 68 -9.22 -9.18 -1.05
N LEU A 69 -9.73 -8.90 0.17
CA LEU A 69 -9.43 -9.68 1.38
C LEU A 69 -10.63 -10.15 2.21
N GLY A 70 -11.85 -9.71 1.87
CA GLY A 70 -13.06 -9.99 2.63
C GLY A 70 -13.15 -9.30 3.98
N ILE A 71 -12.34 -8.25 4.22
CA ILE A 71 -12.33 -7.53 5.50
C ILE A 71 -13.47 -6.52 5.51
N GLU A 72 -14.38 -6.62 6.46
CA GLU A 72 -15.47 -5.66 6.61
C GLU A 72 -14.96 -4.33 7.18
N SER A 73 -15.57 -3.23 6.76
CA SER A 73 -15.21 -1.90 7.28
C SER A 73 -15.39 -1.79 8.80
N SER A 74 -16.29 -2.57 9.39
CA SER A 74 -16.49 -2.64 10.85
C SER A 74 -15.32 -3.29 11.61
N ASP A 75 -14.46 -4.05 10.92
CA ASP A 75 -13.27 -4.68 11.51
C ASP A 75 -12.04 -3.77 11.42
N ILE A 76 -12.18 -2.57 10.83
CA ILE A 76 -11.10 -1.61 10.63
C ILE A 76 -11.37 -0.33 11.43
N ASP A 77 -10.43 0.01 12.30
CA ASP A 77 -10.37 1.28 13.01
C ASP A 77 -9.40 2.22 12.27
N ILE A 78 -9.93 3.12 11.43
CA ILE A 78 -9.12 4.12 10.71
C ILE A 78 -8.71 5.23 11.68
N TRP A 79 -7.41 5.47 11.78
CA TRP A 79 -6.84 6.50 12.67
C TRP A 79 -6.68 7.83 11.97
N CYS A 80 -6.14 7.82 10.75
CA CYS A 80 -5.88 9.06 10.01
C CYS A 80 -5.68 8.83 8.51
N GLN A 81 -5.79 9.93 7.77
CA GLN A 81 -5.32 10.01 6.40
C GLN A 81 -3.85 10.48 6.39
N MET A 82 -3.01 9.80 5.62
CA MET A 82 -1.63 10.19 5.35
C MET A 82 -1.57 11.22 4.20
N PRO A 83 -0.52 12.05 4.12
CA PRO A 83 -0.32 12.92 2.97
C PRO A 83 -0.35 12.10 1.66
N PRO A 84 -1.11 12.53 0.62
CA PRO A 84 -1.11 11.87 -0.66
C PRO A 84 0.29 11.81 -1.27
N ILE A 85 0.57 10.76 -2.04
CA ILE A 85 1.83 10.63 -2.77
C ILE A 85 1.58 10.62 -4.28
N ASP A 86 2.44 11.31 -5.01
CA ASP A 86 2.52 11.17 -6.46
C ASP A 86 3.38 9.96 -6.82
N THR A 87 2.80 9.02 -7.53
CA THR A 87 3.53 7.90 -8.09
C THR A 87 4.31 8.33 -9.33
N SER A 88 5.41 7.62 -9.59
CA SER A 88 6.23 7.85 -10.79
C SER A 88 5.51 7.57 -12.13
N THR A 89 4.27 7.08 -12.08
CA THR A 89 3.37 6.77 -13.20
C THR A 89 2.27 7.83 -13.36
N GLY A 90 2.23 8.86 -12.51
CA GLY A 90 1.26 9.98 -12.61
C GLY A 90 -0.05 9.76 -11.85
N PHE A 91 -0.14 8.75 -11.00
CA PHE A 91 -1.27 8.55 -10.09
C PHE A 91 -1.01 9.24 -8.76
N GLU A 92 -2.01 9.96 -8.26
CA GLU A 92 -2.08 10.39 -6.86
C GLU A 92 -2.68 9.26 -6.02
N VAL A 93 -1.98 8.85 -4.96
CA VAL A 93 -2.42 7.78 -4.06
C VAL A 93 -2.71 8.35 -2.68
N TRP A 94 -3.88 8.04 -2.14
CA TRP A 94 -4.42 8.51 -0.86
C TRP A 94 -4.34 7.39 0.19
N PRO A 95 -3.34 7.39 1.10
CA PRO A 95 -3.19 6.32 2.08
C PRO A 95 -3.96 6.64 3.36
N TYR A 96 -4.64 5.62 3.89
CA TYR A 96 -5.35 5.68 5.16
C TYR A 96 -4.74 4.68 6.14
N ALA A 97 -4.23 5.19 7.27
CA ALA A 97 -3.63 4.37 8.30
C ALA A 97 -4.68 3.99 9.35
N GLY A 98 -4.68 2.73 9.77
CA GLY A 98 -5.61 2.22 10.76
C GLY A 98 -5.19 0.86 11.30
N ARG A 99 -6.01 0.29 12.17
CA ARG A 99 -5.82 -1.06 12.68
C ARG A 99 -6.94 -1.97 12.22
N VAL A 100 -6.56 -3.17 11.81
CA VAL A 100 -7.52 -4.25 11.56
C VAL A 100 -7.64 -5.12 12.80
N THR A 101 -8.84 -5.65 13.03
CA THR A 101 -9.09 -6.61 14.12
C THR A 101 -8.23 -7.86 13.96
N ASP A 102 -7.62 -8.30 15.06
CA ASP A 102 -6.72 -9.45 15.06
C ASP A 102 -7.52 -10.76 14.91
N GLY A 103 -6.97 -11.70 14.13
CA GLY A 103 -7.54 -13.05 14.01
C GLY A 103 -8.82 -13.17 13.18
N ILE A 104 -9.18 -12.16 12.40
CA ILE A 104 -10.30 -12.24 11.45
C ILE A 104 -10.02 -13.27 10.35
N GLU A 105 -11.08 -13.92 9.87
CA GLU A 105 -11.01 -14.79 8.70
C GLU A 105 -10.91 -13.94 7.43
N LEU A 106 -9.99 -14.30 6.55
CA LEU A 106 -9.71 -13.55 5.32
C LEU A 106 -10.14 -14.39 4.11
N THR A 107 -10.79 -13.75 3.16
CA THR A 107 -11.22 -14.37 1.89
C THR A 107 -10.52 -13.66 0.75
N LEU A 108 -9.55 -14.34 0.13
CA LEU A 108 -8.78 -13.74 -0.95
C LEU A 108 -9.54 -13.72 -2.27
N ALA A 109 -9.54 -12.55 -2.93
CA ALA A 109 -9.80 -12.49 -4.37
C ALA A 109 -8.60 -13.06 -5.13
N GLU A 110 -8.55 -14.38 -5.32
CA GLU A 110 -7.39 -15.08 -5.91
C GLU A 110 -6.99 -14.59 -7.31
N ALA A 111 -7.90 -13.94 -8.03
CA ALA A 111 -7.61 -13.31 -9.32
C ALA A 111 -6.65 -12.11 -9.19
N GLU A 112 -6.61 -11.48 -8.02
CA GLU A 112 -5.88 -10.24 -7.76
C GLU A 112 -4.83 -10.38 -6.66
N VAL A 113 -5.09 -11.22 -5.65
CA VAL A 113 -4.22 -11.44 -4.50
C VAL A 113 -3.82 -12.90 -4.41
N THR A 114 -2.51 -13.13 -4.41
CA THR A 114 -1.93 -14.49 -4.31
C THR A 114 -1.50 -14.85 -2.90
N GLU A 115 -1.31 -13.87 -2.03
CA GLU A 115 -0.77 -14.07 -0.69
C GLU A 115 -1.05 -12.85 0.21
N ILE A 116 -1.30 -13.10 1.49
CA ILE A 116 -1.32 -12.08 2.55
C ILE A 116 0.00 -12.15 3.28
N VAL A 117 0.62 -10.99 3.45
CA VAL A 117 1.92 -10.88 4.09
C VAL A 117 1.80 -9.92 5.26
N ASN A 118 2.08 -10.42 6.46
CA ASN A 118 2.19 -9.58 7.65
C ASN A 118 3.67 -9.24 7.84
N VAL A 119 4.04 -7.99 7.52
CA VAL A 119 5.43 -7.53 7.63
C VAL A 119 5.62 -6.89 9.00
N PRO A 120 6.54 -7.38 9.84
CA PRO A 120 6.78 -6.79 11.15
C PRO A 120 7.16 -5.32 11.05
N VAL A 121 6.60 -4.47 11.91
CA VAL A 121 6.84 -3.01 11.90
C VAL A 121 8.34 -2.70 12.02
N ARG A 122 9.09 -3.49 12.79
CA ARG A 122 10.55 -3.36 12.95
C ARG A 122 11.33 -3.36 11.63
N ILE A 123 10.80 -3.99 10.58
CA ILE A 123 11.41 -3.98 9.24
C ILE A 123 11.47 -2.57 8.66
N PHE A 124 10.49 -1.72 8.98
CA PHE A 124 10.41 -0.36 8.48
C PHE A 124 11.14 0.66 9.37
N VAL A 125 11.44 0.30 10.61
CA VAL A 125 12.09 1.15 11.61
C VAL A 125 13.60 0.92 11.68
N ASP A 126 14.06 -0.32 11.53
CA ASP A 126 15.48 -0.66 11.68
C ASP A 126 16.24 -0.51 10.35
N GLU A 127 17.27 0.34 10.37
CA GLU A 127 18.18 0.62 9.25
C GLU A 127 18.83 -0.65 8.68
N MET A 128 18.95 -1.74 9.44
CA MET A 128 19.49 -3.01 8.95
C MET A 128 18.66 -3.59 7.79
N TYR A 129 17.36 -3.30 7.74
CA TYR A 129 16.45 -3.76 6.69
C TYR A 129 16.33 -2.76 5.54
N ARG A 130 16.73 -1.50 5.76
CA ARG A 130 16.68 -0.44 4.75
C ARG A 130 17.64 -0.74 3.61
N ARG A 131 17.14 -0.59 2.39
CA ARG A 131 17.89 -0.77 1.15
C ARG A 131 17.79 0.49 0.31
N SER A 132 18.82 0.67 -0.50
CA SER A 132 18.82 1.71 -1.50
C SER A 132 18.62 1.10 -2.88
N ILE A 133 17.53 1.48 -3.53
CA ILE A 133 17.08 0.95 -4.81
C ILE A 133 17.39 1.97 -5.91
N THR A 134 18.24 1.59 -6.85
CA THR A 134 18.57 2.44 -8.00
C THR A 134 17.65 2.10 -9.17
N VAL A 135 16.83 3.07 -9.57
CA VAL A 135 15.94 2.96 -10.72
C VAL A 135 16.51 3.81 -11.86
N VAL A 136 16.78 3.17 -12.98
CA VAL A 136 17.29 3.82 -14.20
C VAL A 136 16.16 3.90 -15.22
N ARG A 137 15.85 5.11 -15.69
CA ARG A 137 14.85 5.37 -16.73
C ARG A 137 15.42 6.31 -17.79
N SER A 138 14.66 6.53 -18.87
CA SER A 138 14.99 7.49 -19.94
C SER A 138 15.26 8.90 -19.40
N GLU A 139 14.47 9.34 -18.42
CA GLU A 139 14.60 10.66 -17.78
C GLU A 139 15.73 10.76 -16.74
N GLY A 140 16.43 9.67 -16.42
CA GLY A 140 17.59 9.68 -15.53
C GLY A 140 17.63 8.54 -14.52
N THR A 141 18.58 8.63 -13.58
CA THR A 141 18.75 7.67 -12.49
C THR A 141 18.21 8.26 -11.19
N ARG A 142 17.34 7.52 -10.50
CA ARG A 142 16.79 7.90 -9.19
C ARG A 142 17.17 6.85 -8.15
N ARG A 143 17.45 7.31 -6.94
CA ARG A 143 17.74 6.46 -5.79
C ARG A 143 16.54 6.51 -4.84
N LEU A 144 15.92 5.36 -4.60
CA LEU A 144 14.73 5.22 -3.77
C LEU A 144 15.08 4.44 -2.50
N THR A 145 14.29 4.65 -1.45
CA THR A 145 14.28 3.77 -0.28
C THR A 145 13.51 2.50 -0.61
N GLY A 146 14.00 1.37 -0.12
CA GLY A 146 13.25 0.12 -0.04
C GLY A 146 13.59 -0.61 1.25
N TYR A 147 12.91 -1.73 1.50
CA TYR A 147 13.09 -2.57 2.67
C TYR A 147 13.21 -4.02 2.23
N ALA A 148 14.24 -4.72 2.69
CA ALA A 148 14.40 -6.14 2.44
C ALA A 148 13.74 -6.95 3.56
N TYR A 149 12.83 -7.84 3.20
CA TYR A 149 12.20 -8.78 4.14
C TYR A 149 12.00 -10.12 3.45
N GLU A 150 12.42 -11.18 4.14
CA GLU A 150 12.47 -12.54 3.58
C GLU A 150 13.18 -12.58 2.21
N ASP A 151 12.53 -13.09 1.18
CA ASP A 151 13.06 -13.23 -0.18
C ASP A 151 12.75 -12.02 -1.09
N ARG A 152 12.18 -10.94 -0.53
CA ARG A 152 11.67 -9.81 -1.31
C ARG A 152 12.16 -8.44 -0.85
N ILE A 153 11.91 -7.48 -1.74
CA ILE A 153 12.15 -6.07 -1.52
C ILE A 153 10.82 -5.35 -1.64
N ILE A 154 10.45 -4.60 -0.61
CA ILE A 154 9.38 -3.60 -0.63
C ILE A 154 9.99 -2.30 -1.12
N TRP A 155 9.50 -1.75 -2.22
CA TRP A 155 10.07 -0.55 -2.85
C TRP A 155 8.98 0.26 -3.57
N GLY A 156 9.36 1.43 -4.09
CA GLY A 156 8.44 2.28 -4.84
C GLY A 156 7.37 2.91 -3.94
N ALA A 157 6.13 2.99 -4.44
CA ALA A 157 5.03 3.66 -3.74
C ALA A 157 4.78 3.10 -2.33
N SER A 158 4.74 1.78 -2.17
CA SER A 158 4.51 1.13 -0.88
C SER A 158 5.61 1.46 0.14
N ALA A 159 6.89 1.46 -0.29
CA ALA A 159 8.00 1.85 0.58
C ALA A 159 7.95 3.34 0.98
N THR A 160 7.54 4.22 0.06
CA THR A 160 7.34 5.65 0.37
C THR A 160 6.19 5.83 1.36
N ILE A 161 5.03 5.20 1.12
CA ILE A 161 3.86 5.30 1.99
C ILE A 161 4.18 4.82 3.41
N ILE A 162 4.81 3.65 3.54
CA ILE A 162 5.10 3.12 4.87
C ILE A 162 6.18 3.92 5.60
N SER A 163 7.21 4.41 4.89
CA SER A 163 8.21 5.30 5.49
C SER A 163 7.54 6.55 6.06
N ASN A 164 6.68 7.22 5.28
CA ASN A 164 5.95 8.41 5.73
C ASN A 164 5.02 8.10 6.92
N THR A 165 4.38 6.93 6.90
CA THR A 165 3.48 6.47 7.99
C THR A 165 4.26 6.26 9.29
N ILE A 166 5.36 5.53 9.22
CA ILE A 166 6.23 5.30 10.38
C ILE A 166 6.84 6.61 10.88
N ASP A 167 7.29 7.50 10.00
CA ASP A 167 7.84 8.80 10.38
C ASP A 167 6.82 9.63 11.15
N ILE A 168 5.55 9.66 10.73
CA ILE A 168 4.50 10.39 11.45
C ILE A 168 4.21 9.76 12.82
N VAL A 169 4.10 8.44 12.90
CA VAL A 169 3.83 7.74 14.17
C VAL A 169 4.98 7.92 15.16
N MET A 170 6.23 7.84 14.69
CA MET A 170 7.42 7.95 15.55
C MET A 170 7.72 9.39 16.01
N ASN A 171 7.23 10.40 15.27
CA ASN A 171 7.43 11.82 15.59
C ASN A 171 6.18 12.50 16.18
N ALA A 172 5.08 11.77 16.40
CA ALA A 172 3.92 12.24 17.14
C ALA A 172 4.33 12.50 18.60
N SER A 173 4.37 13.77 18.99
CA SER A 173 4.76 14.25 20.33
C SER A 173 3.58 14.39 21.27
#